data_AF-A0A7W4HX88-F1
#
_entry.id   AF-A0A7W4HX88-F1
#
_cell.length_a   1.000
_cell.length_b   1.000
_cell.length_c   1.000
_cell.angle_alpha   90.00
_cell.angle_beta   90.00
_cell.angle_gamma   90.00
#
_symmetry.space_group_name_H-M   'P 1'
#
loop_
_entity.id
_entity.type
_entity.pdbx_description
1 polymer ?
#
loop_
_entity_poly.entity_id
_entity_poly.type
_entity_poly.pdbx_seq_one_letter_code
_entity_poly.pdbx_strand_id
1 'polypeptide(L)'
;MENLNNENQENQEQKNDEIKISKRSLYIAFSIIGALILGVSGYFVFFGKNKDAEKVVPQNDSALVNKDSANVAKKDSLSGDYEGEYDPYTLYKVISNTLTLPNGQKLNFGDEVYLDEEKSSSGNSIIYLNNPHKVPSTKQYPISVDDEVLIDSYSFTEFKNSFSLPPFSSLPPGVKKVILEADGYHDGRTYNVTQNADRAKSTLSTGDFDGDGVKDYAVILDDNEGQVSRLVIISINKVTKKPYVSFAENYNDKLKLKSFSKGASIYMNSSSFIKAPRDGVLISNEVGGLVVIYDTNAQKYKTYEQQPIATADSDYVEE
;
A
#
# COMPACT_ATOMS: atom_id res chain seq x y z
N MET A 1 -17.01 -20.49 -70.30
CA MET A 1 -17.02 -19.04 -70.49
C MET A 1 -18.44 -18.56 -70.25
N GLU A 2 -18.54 -17.49 -69.46
CA GLU A 2 -19.67 -16.58 -69.23
C GLU A 2 -20.97 -17.07 -68.57
N ASN A 3 -21.04 -16.75 -67.26
CA ASN A 3 -22.05 -15.96 -66.55
C ASN A 3 -23.54 -16.22 -66.80
N LEU A 4 -24.24 -16.45 -65.68
CA LEU A 4 -25.36 -15.60 -65.26
C LEU A 4 -25.53 -15.67 -63.73
N ASN A 5 -25.52 -14.48 -63.12
CA ASN A 5 -25.99 -14.20 -61.76
C ASN A 5 -27.40 -14.77 -61.54
N ASN A 6 -27.68 -15.23 -60.32
CA ASN A 6 -28.97 -14.90 -59.72
C ASN A 6 -28.88 -14.79 -58.20
N GLU A 7 -29.51 -13.73 -57.73
CA GLU A 7 -29.62 -13.25 -56.36
C GLU A 7 -30.35 -14.25 -55.46
N ASN A 8 -29.99 -14.29 -54.17
CA ASN A 8 -30.88 -14.73 -53.10
C ASN A 8 -30.53 -13.99 -51.81
N GLN A 9 -31.30 -12.94 -51.54
CA GLN A 9 -31.55 -12.38 -50.21
C GLN A 9 -32.87 -12.92 -49.66
N GLU A 10 -33.01 -12.86 -48.33
CA GLU A 10 -34.18 -13.18 -47.47
C GLU A 10 -34.33 -14.68 -47.10
N ASN A 11 -34.45 -15.10 -45.83
CA ASN A 11 -34.95 -14.45 -44.62
C ASN A 11 -34.26 -14.98 -43.34
N GLN A 12 -34.00 -14.06 -42.40
CA GLN A 12 -33.75 -14.33 -40.99
C GLN A 12 -35.08 -14.51 -40.26
N GLU A 13 -35.26 -15.61 -39.52
CA GLU A 13 -36.23 -15.67 -38.42
C GLU A 13 -35.46 -15.62 -37.08
N GLN A 14 -35.47 -14.44 -36.45
CA GLN A 14 -35.16 -14.27 -35.04
C GLN A 14 -36.29 -14.87 -34.21
N LYS A 15 -36.02 -15.98 -33.51
CA LYS A 15 -36.85 -16.42 -32.40
C LYS A 15 -36.55 -15.56 -31.18
N ASN A 16 -37.49 -14.67 -30.85
CA ASN A 16 -37.54 -14.00 -29.55
C ASN A 16 -38.01 -15.02 -28.50
N ASP A 17 -37.10 -15.50 -27.66
CA ASP A 17 -37.45 -16.23 -26.45
C ASP A 17 -37.93 -15.23 -25.38
N GLU A 18 -39.24 -15.15 -25.18
CA GLU A 18 -39.84 -14.47 -24.04
C GLU A 18 -39.39 -15.14 -22.73
N ILE A 19 -38.63 -14.43 -21.91
CA ILE A 19 -38.25 -14.86 -20.56
C ILE A 19 -39.52 -14.91 -19.69
N LYS A 20 -40.12 -16.10 -19.53
CA LYS A 20 -41.20 -16.34 -18.57
C LYS A 20 -40.64 -16.46 -17.15
N ILE A 21 -40.55 -15.32 -16.46
CA ILE A 21 -40.24 -15.27 -15.03
C ILE A 21 -41.42 -15.87 -14.24
N SER A 22 -41.18 -16.94 -13.49
CA SER A 22 -42.22 -17.55 -12.65
C SER A 22 -42.58 -16.62 -11.48
N LYS A 23 -43.88 -16.57 -11.14
CA LYS A 23 -44.40 -15.72 -10.05
C LYS A 23 -43.66 -15.94 -8.72
N ARG A 24 -43.12 -17.13 -8.46
CA ARG A 24 -42.34 -17.44 -7.24
C ARG A 24 -40.97 -16.76 -7.22
N SER A 25 -40.31 -16.62 -8.37
CA SER A 25 -39.02 -15.89 -8.48
C SER A 25 -39.21 -14.38 -8.24
N LEU A 26 -40.35 -13.85 -8.68
CA LEU A 26 -40.72 -12.45 -8.44
C LEU A 26 -40.93 -12.14 -6.95
N TYR A 27 -41.58 -13.04 -6.20
CA TYR A 27 -41.79 -12.85 -4.75
C TYR A 27 -40.49 -12.92 -3.93
N ILE A 28 -39.53 -13.76 -4.34
CA ILE A 28 -38.22 -13.86 -3.68
C ILE A 28 -37.41 -12.57 -3.91
N ALA A 29 -37.41 -12.04 -5.14
CA ALA A 29 -36.74 -10.77 -5.47
C ALA A 29 -37.33 -9.59 -4.68
N PHE A 30 -38.66 -9.49 -4.55
CA PHE A 30 -39.30 -8.44 -3.75
C PHE A 30 -39.06 -8.60 -2.24
N SER A 31 -38.95 -9.83 -1.73
CA SER A 31 -38.65 -10.06 -0.30
C SER A 31 -37.23 -9.65 0.08
N ILE A 32 -36.25 -9.85 -0.82
CA ILE A 32 -34.84 -9.45 -0.59
C ILE A 32 -34.70 -7.92 -0.66
N ILE A 33 -35.36 -7.27 -1.61
CA ILE A 33 -35.36 -5.81 -1.73
C ILE A 33 -36.08 -5.16 -0.54
N GLY A 34 -37.19 -5.74 -0.06
CA GLY A 34 -37.90 -5.26 1.12
C GLY A 34 -37.08 -5.34 2.42
N ALA A 35 -36.32 -6.42 2.61
CA ALA A 35 -35.45 -6.58 3.78
C ALA A 35 -34.26 -5.60 3.78
N LEU A 36 -33.71 -5.28 2.62
CA LEU A 36 -32.63 -4.29 2.48
C LEU A 36 -33.11 -2.86 2.78
N ILE A 37 -34.31 -2.48 2.34
CA ILE A 37 -34.85 -1.14 2.58
C ILE A 37 -35.21 -0.94 4.06
N LEU A 38 -35.73 -1.97 4.74
CA LEU A 38 -36.05 -1.90 6.17
C LEU A 38 -34.79 -1.91 7.06
N GLY A 39 -33.71 -2.60 6.64
CA GLY A 39 -32.43 -2.61 7.34
C GLY A 39 -31.72 -1.25 7.32
N VAL A 40 -31.74 -0.56 6.17
CA VAL A 40 -31.10 0.76 6.01
C VAL A 40 -31.88 1.87 6.71
N SER A 41 -33.22 1.82 6.68
CA SER A 41 -34.07 2.82 7.34
C SER A 41 -34.07 2.66 8.88
N GLY A 42 -33.98 1.44 9.40
CA GLY A 42 -33.83 1.19 10.84
C GLY A 42 -32.47 1.67 11.41
N TYR A 43 -31.40 1.58 10.62
CA TYR A 43 -30.05 2.02 11.04
C TYR A 43 -29.96 3.54 11.18
N PHE A 44 -30.58 4.31 10.28
CA PHE A 44 -30.56 5.78 10.32
C PHE A 44 -31.43 6.37 11.44
N VAL A 45 -32.56 5.73 11.79
CA VAL A 45 -33.44 6.23 12.86
C VAL A 45 -32.86 5.96 14.26
N PHE A 46 -32.03 4.92 14.43
CA PHE A 46 -31.50 4.54 15.74
C PHE A 46 -30.13 5.16 16.09
N PHE A 47 -29.29 5.50 15.09
CA PHE A 47 -27.97 6.10 15.33
C PHE A 47 -27.87 7.60 14.97
N GLY A 48 -28.96 8.21 14.50
CA GLY A 48 -28.99 9.60 14.03
C GLY A 48 -29.32 10.68 15.06
N LYS A 49 -29.09 10.48 16.36
CA LYS A 49 -29.32 11.54 17.37
C LYS A 49 -28.10 11.79 18.27
N ASN A 50 -27.73 13.07 18.32
CA ASN A 50 -26.66 13.77 19.08
C ASN A 50 -25.41 14.04 18.21
N LYS A 51 -24.95 15.27 17.92
CA LYS A 51 -25.11 16.57 18.60
C LYS A 51 -24.94 17.77 17.65
N ASP A 52 -25.78 18.77 17.87
CA ASP A 52 -25.60 20.23 17.90
C ASP A 52 -24.63 20.96 16.95
N ALA A 53 -25.21 21.98 16.31
CA ALA A 53 -24.57 22.99 15.50
C ALA A 53 -23.77 24.00 16.34
N GLU A 54 -22.56 24.36 15.88
CA GLU A 54 -21.90 25.59 16.28
C GLU A 54 -21.18 26.27 15.09
N LYS A 55 -21.09 27.60 15.20
CA LYS A 55 -20.99 28.65 14.19
C LYS A 55 -19.83 28.59 13.19
N VAL A 56 -20.14 29.01 11.96
CA VAL A 56 -19.21 29.41 10.89
C VAL A 56 -18.50 30.73 11.24
N VAL A 57 -17.16 30.72 11.21
CA VAL A 57 -16.28 31.90 11.13
C VAL A 57 -15.26 31.63 10.01
N PRO A 58 -14.89 32.60 9.16
CA PRO A 58 -14.20 32.32 7.90
C PRO A 58 -12.75 31.87 8.13
N GLN A 59 -12.39 30.74 7.52
CA GLN A 59 -11.05 30.15 7.54
C GLN A 59 -10.15 30.93 6.57
N ASN A 60 -9.27 31.77 7.13
CA ASN A 60 -8.07 32.22 6.44
C ASN A 60 -7.07 31.05 6.43
N ASP A 61 -6.92 30.41 5.28
CA ASP A 61 -5.85 29.45 5.02
C ASP A 61 -4.51 30.19 4.97
N SER A 62 -3.79 30.13 6.09
CA SER A 62 -2.34 30.28 6.17
C SER A 62 -1.92 29.71 7.52
N ALA A 63 -1.67 28.39 7.55
CA ALA A 63 -1.08 27.76 8.72
C ALA A 63 0.37 28.25 8.88
N LEU A 64 0.52 29.28 9.71
CA LEU A 64 1.75 29.69 10.37
C LEU A 64 2.38 28.48 11.07
N VAL A 65 3.57 28.11 10.61
CA VAL A 65 4.47 27.21 11.32
C VAL A 65 4.91 27.91 12.60
N ASN A 66 4.42 27.46 13.76
CA ASN A 66 4.92 27.90 15.05
C ASN A 66 6.37 27.41 15.20
N LYS A 67 7.28 28.38 15.28
CA LYS A 67 8.67 28.21 15.71
C LYS A 67 8.67 27.94 17.22
N ASP A 68 8.78 26.68 17.60
CA ASP A 68 9.31 26.33 18.92
C ASP A 68 10.83 26.14 18.80
N SER A 69 11.54 27.18 19.22
CA SER A 69 13.00 27.18 19.35
C SER A 69 13.40 26.42 20.61
N ALA A 70 13.83 25.17 20.45
CA ALA A 70 14.80 24.56 21.34
C ALA A 70 16.18 24.70 20.69
N ASN A 71 17.14 25.31 21.40
CA ASN A 71 18.48 25.63 20.92
C ASN A 71 19.19 24.41 20.33
N VAL A 72 19.24 24.35 19.00
CA VAL A 72 20.23 23.56 18.26
C VAL A 72 21.48 24.42 18.16
N ALA A 73 22.64 23.88 18.53
CA ALA A 73 23.92 24.53 18.33
C ALA A 73 24.01 25.02 16.87
N LYS A 74 24.42 26.29 16.69
CA LYS A 74 24.42 26.98 15.39
C LYS A 74 25.04 26.09 14.30
N LYS A 75 24.25 25.84 13.25
CA LYS A 75 24.68 25.31 11.95
C LYS A 75 25.64 26.33 11.34
N ASP A 76 26.94 26.08 11.40
CA ASP A 76 27.88 26.92 10.66
C ASP A 76 27.69 26.66 9.16
N SER A 77 27.23 27.70 8.48
CA SER A 77 27.12 27.75 7.03
C SER A 77 28.52 28.04 6.48
N LEU A 78 29.28 27.00 6.16
CA LEU A 78 30.56 27.15 5.47
C LEU A 78 30.61 26.23 4.25
N SER A 79 30.09 26.79 3.14
CA SER A 79 30.40 26.37 1.78
C SER A 79 31.90 26.59 1.54
N GLY A 80 32.64 25.50 1.43
CA GLY A 80 34.03 25.51 1.00
C GLY A 80 34.23 24.27 0.16
N ASP A 81 34.32 24.45 -1.15
CA ASP A 81 34.77 23.44 -2.10
C ASP A 81 36.21 23.08 -1.72
N TYR A 82 36.41 21.82 -1.32
CA TYR A 82 37.73 21.25 -1.09
C TYR A 82 37.93 20.12 -2.07
N GLU A 83 38.79 20.34 -3.06
CA GLU A 83 39.40 19.29 -3.86
C GLU A 83 40.68 18.81 -3.13
N GLY A 84 40.73 17.51 -2.80
CA GLY A 84 41.98 16.81 -2.55
C GLY A 84 42.26 16.34 -1.12
N GLU A 85 41.59 15.28 -0.67
CA GLU A 85 42.12 14.12 0.08
C GLU A 85 40.98 13.08 0.12
N TYR A 86 41.27 11.78 0.27
CA TYR A 86 40.21 10.78 0.47
C TYR A 86 39.52 11.09 1.81
N ASP A 87 38.34 11.70 1.78
CA ASP A 87 37.50 11.92 2.95
C ASP A 87 36.73 10.62 3.22
N PRO A 88 37.05 9.86 4.30
CA PRO A 88 36.34 8.63 4.65
C PRO A 88 34.89 8.91 5.11
N TYR A 89 34.51 10.18 5.23
CA TYR A 89 33.15 10.59 5.52
C TYR A 89 32.43 11.01 4.23
N THR A 90 31.37 10.30 3.85
CA THR A 90 30.59 10.65 2.66
C THR A 90 29.85 11.97 2.83
N LEU A 91 29.64 12.68 1.71
CA LEU A 91 28.70 13.80 1.64
C LEU A 91 27.32 13.37 2.17
N TYR A 92 26.69 14.27 2.93
CA TYR A 92 25.48 14.10 3.73
C TYR A 92 24.52 12.95 3.35
N LYS A 93 24.26 12.07 4.32
CA LYS A 93 23.03 11.26 4.38
C LYS A 93 21.94 12.05 5.10
N VAL A 94 20.69 11.63 4.93
CA VAL A 94 19.52 12.27 5.52
C VAL A 94 18.70 11.27 6.31
N ILE A 95 18.21 11.70 7.47
CA ILE A 95 17.35 10.90 8.36
C ILE A 95 15.97 10.70 7.73
N SER A 96 15.59 9.44 7.49
CA SER A 96 14.38 9.03 6.77
C SER A 96 13.11 8.94 7.63
N ASN A 97 13.28 8.96 8.95
CA ASN A 97 12.20 9.08 9.92
C ASN A 97 12.74 9.59 11.25
N THR A 98 11.90 10.25 12.05
CA THR A 98 12.32 10.77 13.36
C THR A 98 12.83 9.63 14.25
N LEU A 99 14.08 9.74 14.72
CA LEU A 99 14.77 8.78 15.56
C LEU A 99 14.99 9.37 16.95
N THR A 100 14.70 8.61 18.01
CA THR A 100 15.10 8.95 19.38
C THR A 100 16.32 8.14 19.76
N LEU A 101 17.41 8.83 20.06
CA LEU A 101 18.69 8.23 20.46
C LEU A 101 18.64 7.75 21.93
N PRO A 102 19.55 6.86 22.36
CA PRO A 102 19.56 6.33 23.73
C PRO A 102 19.69 7.40 24.83
N ASN A 103 20.32 8.54 24.51
CA ASN A 103 20.47 9.68 25.42
C ASN A 103 19.23 10.61 25.44
N GLY A 104 18.14 10.26 24.74
CA GLY A 104 16.91 11.04 24.63
C GLY A 104 16.93 12.14 23.58
N GLN A 105 18.08 12.41 22.94
CA GLN A 105 18.16 13.33 21.81
C GLN A 105 17.35 12.80 20.63
N LYS A 106 16.68 13.69 19.90
CA LYS A 106 15.94 13.33 18.69
C LYS A 106 16.66 13.82 17.45
N LEU A 107 16.76 12.96 16.45
CA LEU A 107 17.07 13.32 15.08
C LEU A 107 15.75 13.35 14.32
N ASN A 108 15.46 14.45 13.65
CA ASN A 108 14.20 14.64 12.95
C ASN A 108 14.31 14.12 11.52
N PHE A 109 13.16 13.77 10.94
CA PHE A 109 13.06 13.54 9.50
C PHE A 109 13.63 14.73 8.72
N GLY A 110 14.57 14.46 7.81
CA GLY A 110 15.24 15.48 7.02
C GLY A 110 16.52 16.05 7.63
N ASP A 111 16.91 15.63 8.83
CA ASP A 111 18.21 16.03 9.39
C ASP A 111 19.35 15.43 8.56
N GLU A 112 20.30 16.29 8.18
CA GLU A 112 21.51 15.91 7.44
C GLU A 112 22.59 15.42 8.42
N VAL A 113 23.23 14.31 8.10
CA VAL A 113 24.26 13.67 8.93
C VAL A 113 25.43 13.20 8.07
N TYR A 114 26.61 13.11 8.66
CA TYR A 114 27.81 12.59 8.02
C TYR A 114 27.98 11.12 8.32
N LEU A 115 28.12 10.27 7.30
CA LEU A 115 28.37 8.84 7.44
C LEU A 115 29.88 8.57 7.54
N ASP A 116 30.29 7.69 8.44
CA ASP A 116 31.66 7.15 8.55
C ASP A 116 31.72 5.82 7.80
N GLU A 117 32.18 5.81 6.55
CA GLU A 117 32.13 4.60 5.72
C GLU A 117 33.05 3.50 6.25
N GLU A 118 34.22 3.88 6.77
CA GLU A 118 35.22 2.93 7.28
C GLU A 118 34.74 2.18 8.53
N LYS A 119 33.94 2.83 9.37
CA LYS A 119 33.39 2.21 10.60
C LYS A 119 31.99 1.65 10.44
N SER A 120 31.34 1.93 9.32
CA SER A 120 30.01 1.41 9.03
C SER A 120 30.09 -0.02 8.48
N SER A 121 29.03 -0.78 8.70
CA SER A 121 28.87 -2.13 8.19
C SER A 121 27.42 -2.34 7.75
N SER A 122 27.16 -3.41 7.00
CA SER A 122 25.80 -3.75 6.59
C SER A 122 24.88 -3.87 7.81
N GLY A 123 23.76 -3.14 7.81
CA GLY A 123 22.82 -3.10 8.93
C GLY A 123 23.20 -2.16 10.10
N ASN A 124 24.41 -1.58 10.11
CA ASN A 124 24.85 -0.69 11.18
C ASN A 124 25.74 0.43 10.64
N SER A 125 25.20 1.64 10.62
CA SER A 125 25.88 2.84 10.17
C SER A 125 26.37 3.68 11.35
N ILE A 126 27.58 4.21 11.24
CA ILE A 126 28.15 5.17 12.19
C ILE A 126 28.04 6.57 11.59
N ILE A 127 27.34 7.47 12.27
CA ILE A 127 27.10 8.83 11.81
C ILE A 127 27.58 9.89 12.81
N TYR A 128 27.79 11.11 12.30
CA TYR A 128 28.07 12.31 13.08
C TYR A 128 27.18 13.48 12.66
N LEU A 129 26.88 14.37 13.61
CA LEU A 129 26.06 15.57 13.37
C LEU A 129 26.83 16.69 12.65
N ASN A 130 28.17 16.66 12.72
CA ASN A 130 29.06 17.62 12.06
C ASN A 130 30.16 16.86 11.32
N ASN A 131 30.74 17.49 10.28
CA ASN A 131 31.85 16.91 9.54
C ASN A 131 33.05 16.72 10.49
N PRO A 132 33.56 15.49 10.69
CA PRO A 132 34.67 15.26 11.61
C PRO A 132 36.03 15.81 11.16
N HIS A 133 36.22 16.18 9.89
CA HIS A 133 37.39 16.95 9.45
C HIS A 133 37.26 18.42 9.81
N LYS A 134 36.08 19.03 9.62
CA LYS A 134 35.86 20.45 9.96
C LYS A 134 35.72 20.68 11.46
N VAL A 135 35.15 19.71 12.18
CA VAL A 135 34.92 19.77 13.64
C VAL A 135 35.48 18.50 14.30
N PRO A 136 36.80 18.40 14.53
CA PRO A 136 37.44 17.17 15.03
C PRO A 136 36.91 16.65 16.36
N SER A 137 36.37 17.52 17.23
CA SER A 137 35.77 17.11 18.51
C SER A 137 34.56 16.19 18.34
N THR A 138 33.86 16.23 17.19
CA THR A 138 32.71 15.36 16.91
C THR A 138 33.09 13.87 16.89
N LYS A 139 34.36 13.53 16.64
CA LYS A 139 34.86 12.13 16.63
C LYS A 139 34.66 11.41 17.98
N GLN A 140 34.47 12.17 19.06
CA GLN A 140 34.22 11.63 20.40
C GLN A 140 32.76 11.20 20.62
N TYR A 141 31.85 11.56 19.70
CA TYR A 141 30.42 11.35 19.82
C TYR A 141 29.82 10.65 18.58
N PRO A 142 30.31 9.45 18.21
CA PRO A 142 29.71 8.68 17.13
C PRO A 142 28.29 8.23 17.52
N ILE A 143 27.38 8.22 16.55
CA ILE A 143 26.03 7.72 16.73
C ILE A 143 25.89 6.48 15.85
N SER A 144 25.55 5.35 16.46
CA SER A 144 25.23 4.11 15.73
C SER A 144 23.73 4.09 15.41
N VAL A 145 23.40 3.85 14.15
CA VAL A 145 22.03 3.79 13.65
C VAL A 145 21.86 2.63 12.68
N ASP A 146 20.64 2.13 12.53
CA ASP A 146 20.32 1.18 11.46
C ASP A 146 20.45 1.86 10.09
N ASP A 147 21.02 1.17 9.10
CA ASP A 147 21.22 1.73 7.76
C ASP A 147 19.91 2.10 7.06
N GLU A 148 18.79 1.49 7.42
CA GLU A 148 17.46 1.81 6.93
C GLU A 148 17.02 3.24 7.25
N VAL A 149 17.51 3.82 8.34
CA VAL A 149 17.12 5.19 8.73
C VAL A 149 17.83 6.27 7.92
N LEU A 150 18.76 5.89 7.03
CA LEU A 150 19.55 6.80 6.22
C LEU A 150 19.13 6.74 4.75
N ILE A 151 19.01 7.89 4.12
CA ILE A 151 18.83 8.04 2.67
C ILE A 151 19.94 8.93 2.14
N ASP A 152 20.35 8.71 0.89
CA ASP A 152 21.19 9.66 0.18
C ASP A 152 20.52 11.04 0.06
N SER A 153 21.27 12.10 0.33
CA SER A 153 20.76 13.47 0.26
C SER A 153 20.13 13.80 -1.10
N TYR A 154 20.70 13.30 -2.20
CA TYR A 154 20.16 13.51 -3.55
C TYR A 154 18.80 12.82 -3.78
N SER A 155 18.50 11.72 -3.07
CA SER A 155 17.22 11.00 -3.16
C SER A 155 16.17 11.51 -2.18
N PHE A 156 16.54 12.42 -1.26
CA PHE A 156 15.66 12.83 -0.17
C PHE A 156 14.37 13.51 -0.66
N THR A 157 14.44 14.34 -1.70
CA THR A 157 13.25 15.04 -2.24
C THR A 157 12.23 14.05 -2.78
N GLU A 158 12.68 13.07 -3.55
CA GLU A 158 11.82 12.00 -4.09
C GLU A 158 11.21 11.17 -2.96
N PHE A 159 12.05 10.72 -2.01
CA PHE A 159 11.60 9.98 -0.84
C PHE A 159 10.52 10.75 -0.06
N LYS A 160 10.77 12.04 0.22
CA LYS A 160 9.83 12.90 0.95
C LYS A 160 8.49 13.00 0.23
N ASN A 161 8.51 13.14 -1.10
CA ASN A 161 7.29 13.23 -1.90
C ASN A 161 6.51 11.90 -1.86
N SER A 162 7.17 10.77 -2.11
CA SER A 162 6.55 9.44 -2.13
C SER A 162 5.87 9.07 -0.82
N PHE A 163 6.39 9.52 0.33
CA PHE A 163 5.88 9.13 1.66
C PHE A 163 5.27 10.29 2.46
N SER A 164 4.86 11.38 1.80
CA SER A 164 4.29 12.56 2.48
C SER A 164 2.89 12.35 3.06
N LEU A 165 2.08 11.50 2.43
CA LEU A 165 0.67 11.29 2.80
C LEU A 165 0.51 10.21 3.87
N PRO A 166 -0.39 10.37 4.85
CA PRO A 166 -0.94 9.24 5.58
C PRO A 166 -1.68 8.30 4.61
N PRO A 167 -1.49 6.98 4.70
CA PRO A 167 -0.82 6.26 5.79
C PRO A 167 0.70 6.05 5.59
N PHE A 168 1.24 6.35 4.42
CA PHE A 168 2.63 6.08 4.04
C PHE A 168 3.67 6.79 4.92
N SER A 169 3.38 8.01 5.37
CA SER A 169 4.26 8.78 6.25
C SER A 169 4.62 8.05 7.55
N SER A 170 3.72 7.21 8.04
CA SER A 170 3.87 6.43 9.28
C SER A 170 4.65 5.12 9.13
N LEU A 171 5.01 4.73 7.89
CA LEU A 171 5.71 3.47 7.63
C LEU A 171 7.12 3.47 8.22
N PRO A 172 7.62 2.29 8.68
CA PRO A 172 9.01 2.12 9.04
C PRO A 172 9.95 2.43 7.86
N PRO A 173 11.15 3.00 8.11
CA PRO A 173 12.13 3.31 7.09
C PRO A 173 12.46 2.16 6.13
N GLY A 174 12.74 0.96 6.63
CA GLY A 174 13.01 -0.19 5.78
C GLY A 174 11.85 -0.53 4.84
N VAL A 175 10.61 -0.43 5.33
CA VAL A 175 9.43 -0.68 4.50
C VAL A 175 9.33 0.37 3.39
N LYS A 176 9.59 1.65 3.70
CA LYS A 176 9.65 2.72 2.69
C LYS A 176 10.72 2.44 1.63
N LYS A 177 11.90 1.97 2.04
CA LYS A 177 12.98 1.59 1.09
C LYS A 177 12.54 0.44 0.16
N VAL A 178 11.97 -0.63 0.71
CA VAL A 178 11.46 -1.75 -0.09
C VAL A 178 10.32 -1.31 -1.02
N ILE A 179 9.49 -0.37 -0.59
CA ILE A 179 8.48 0.23 -1.47
C ILE A 179 9.16 0.95 -2.63
N LEU A 180 10.19 1.78 -2.40
CA LEU A 180 10.90 2.45 -3.49
C LEU A 180 11.60 1.50 -4.46
N GLU A 181 12.08 0.35 -3.98
CA GLU A 181 12.66 -0.70 -4.83
C GLU A 181 11.60 -1.43 -5.68
N ALA A 182 10.37 -1.49 -5.19
CA ALA A 182 9.21 -2.01 -5.92
C ALA A 182 8.44 -0.94 -6.70
N ASP A 183 8.75 0.34 -6.45
CA ASP A 183 8.36 1.53 -7.19
C ASP A 183 9.24 1.63 -8.44
N GLY A 184 8.74 2.32 -9.46
CA GLY A 184 9.44 2.48 -10.72
C GLY A 184 9.06 1.44 -11.76
N TYR A 185 10.01 1.11 -12.64
CA TYR A 185 9.71 0.42 -13.90
C TYR A 185 9.65 -1.10 -13.73
N HIS A 186 8.46 -1.65 -13.92
CA HIS A 186 8.18 -3.09 -13.90
C HIS A 186 7.29 -3.47 -15.09
N ASP A 187 7.69 -4.49 -15.84
CA ASP A 187 6.91 -5.07 -16.95
C ASP A 187 6.41 -4.04 -17.98
N GLY A 188 7.23 -3.05 -18.32
CA GLY A 188 6.85 -2.04 -19.32
C GLY A 188 6.19 -0.78 -18.75
N ARG A 189 5.98 -0.70 -17.43
CA ARG A 189 5.18 0.35 -16.79
C ARG A 189 5.86 0.90 -15.55
N THR A 190 5.58 2.16 -15.23
CA THR A 190 6.09 2.80 -14.01
C THR A 190 4.98 2.85 -12.97
N TYR A 191 5.19 2.17 -11.83
CA TYR A 191 4.24 2.14 -10.72
C TYR A 191 4.77 2.97 -9.57
N ASN A 192 3.95 3.87 -9.02
CA ASN A 192 4.37 4.74 -7.93
C ASN A 192 3.39 4.71 -6.75
N VAL A 193 3.88 5.09 -5.57
CA VAL A 193 2.99 5.42 -4.46
C VAL A 193 2.08 6.59 -4.84
N THR A 194 0.78 6.46 -4.59
CA THR A 194 -0.18 7.51 -4.93
C THR A 194 0.07 8.81 -4.18
N GLN A 195 -0.02 9.93 -4.89
CA GLN A 195 0.00 11.28 -4.34
C GLN A 195 -1.41 11.85 -4.12
N ASN A 196 -2.45 11.04 -4.32
CA ASN A 196 -3.83 11.42 -4.04
C ASN A 196 -4.24 10.97 -2.63
N ALA A 197 -4.59 11.92 -1.77
CA ALA A 197 -4.90 11.67 -0.35
C ALA A 197 -6.12 10.77 -0.12
N ASP A 198 -7.14 10.84 -0.98
CA ASP A 198 -8.31 9.95 -0.86
C ASP A 198 -7.98 8.53 -1.33
N ARG A 199 -7.19 8.41 -2.40
CA ARG A 199 -6.68 7.14 -2.91
C ARG A 199 -5.81 6.44 -1.86
N ALA A 200 -4.91 7.18 -1.20
CA ALA A 200 -3.96 6.68 -0.21
C ALA A 200 -4.62 5.87 0.93
N LYS A 201 -5.85 6.21 1.30
CA LYS A 201 -6.66 5.52 2.34
C LYS A 201 -6.96 4.05 2.00
N SER A 202 -6.81 3.66 0.72
CA SER A 202 -7.21 2.36 0.18
C SER A 202 -6.06 1.61 -0.50
N THR A 203 -4.81 2.01 -0.25
CA THR A 203 -3.63 1.47 -0.93
C THR A 203 -2.59 0.92 0.03
N LEU A 204 -2.87 0.89 1.33
CA LEU A 204 -1.98 0.29 2.33
C LEU A 204 -2.80 -0.50 3.34
N SER A 205 -2.31 -1.67 3.73
CA SER A 205 -2.87 -2.47 4.81
C SER A 205 -1.76 -3.24 5.52
N THR A 206 -2.05 -3.71 6.74
CA THR A 206 -1.11 -4.51 7.54
C THR A 206 -1.81 -5.73 8.12
N GLY A 207 -1.05 -6.79 8.41
CA GLY A 207 -1.52 -8.05 8.99
C GLY A 207 -0.35 -9.02 9.19
N ASP A 208 -0.61 -10.21 9.71
CA ASP A 208 0.38 -11.31 9.78
C ASP A 208 0.16 -12.26 8.59
N PHE A 209 0.61 -11.84 7.40
CA PHE A 209 0.15 -12.41 6.13
C PHE A 209 0.81 -13.77 5.82
N ASP A 210 2.05 -13.98 6.26
CA ASP A 210 2.72 -15.28 6.17
C ASP A 210 2.55 -16.16 7.43
N GLY A 211 2.01 -15.60 8.51
CA GLY A 211 1.63 -16.32 9.72
C GLY A 211 2.78 -16.62 10.66
N ASP A 212 3.89 -15.87 10.58
CA ASP A 212 5.06 -16.04 11.44
C ASP A 212 4.95 -15.28 12.78
N GLY A 213 3.87 -14.51 12.97
CA GLY A 213 3.59 -13.71 14.15
C GLY A 213 4.22 -12.31 14.12
N VAL A 214 4.79 -11.89 13.00
CA VAL A 214 5.32 -10.55 12.76
C VAL A 214 4.33 -9.77 11.89
N LYS A 215 4.30 -8.44 12.08
CA LYS A 215 3.45 -7.57 11.28
C LYS A 215 4.08 -7.32 9.91
N ASP A 216 3.33 -7.67 8.88
CA ASP A 216 3.62 -7.44 7.47
C ASP A 216 2.82 -6.26 6.91
N TYR A 217 3.18 -5.86 5.69
CA TYR A 217 2.60 -4.73 4.97
C TYR A 217 2.16 -5.17 3.58
N ALA A 218 1.05 -4.62 3.11
CA ALA A 218 0.61 -4.75 1.73
C ALA A 218 0.35 -3.34 1.18
N VAL A 219 0.86 -3.08 -0.02
CA VAL A 219 0.75 -1.78 -0.68
C VAL A 219 0.26 -1.95 -2.11
N ILE A 220 -0.56 -1.01 -2.57
CA ILE A 220 -0.88 -0.84 -3.99
C ILE A 220 -0.04 0.31 -4.53
N LEU A 221 0.73 0.01 -5.58
CA LEU A 221 1.43 0.98 -6.40
C LEU A 221 0.63 1.19 -7.68
N ASP A 222 0.63 2.41 -8.18
CA ASP A 222 -0.29 2.87 -9.21
C ASP A 222 0.50 3.34 -10.43
N ASP A 223 0.18 2.80 -11.61
CA ASP A 223 0.48 3.42 -12.89
C ASP A 223 -0.73 4.29 -13.27
N ASN A 224 -0.54 5.61 -13.23
CA ASN A 224 -1.61 6.57 -13.47
C ASN A 224 -1.87 6.81 -14.96
N GLU A 225 -0.90 6.55 -15.83
CA GLU A 225 -1.11 6.68 -17.27
C GLU A 225 -1.88 5.47 -17.79
N GLY A 226 -1.43 4.27 -17.39
CA GLY A 226 -2.07 3.01 -17.78
C GLY A 226 -3.37 2.71 -17.04
N GLN A 227 -3.71 3.46 -15.98
CA GLN A 227 -4.86 3.20 -15.09
C GLN A 227 -4.84 1.79 -14.49
N VAL A 228 -3.65 1.30 -14.14
CA VAL A 228 -3.43 -0.03 -13.57
C VAL A 228 -2.76 0.04 -12.19
N SER A 229 -2.79 -1.07 -11.47
CA SER A 229 -2.21 -1.20 -10.14
C SER A 229 -1.29 -2.41 -10.05
N ARG A 230 -0.31 -2.33 -9.14
CA ARG A 230 0.54 -3.45 -8.72
C ARG A 230 0.34 -3.66 -7.22
N LEU A 231 0.02 -4.88 -6.80
CA LEU A 231 0.02 -5.28 -5.40
C LEU A 231 1.43 -5.70 -5.03
N VAL A 232 1.93 -5.23 -3.90
CA VAL A 232 3.19 -5.67 -3.29
C VAL A 232 2.91 -6.04 -1.83
N ILE A 233 3.23 -7.26 -1.44
CA ILE A 233 3.22 -7.70 -0.04
C ILE A 233 4.67 -7.76 0.43
N ILE A 234 4.93 -7.09 1.54
CA ILE A 234 6.23 -6.93 2.18
C ILE A 234 6.15 -7.63 3.53
N SER A 235 6.85 -8.74 3.65
CA SER A 235 6.99 -9.47 4.91
C SER A 235 8.20 -8.96 5.69
N ILE A 236 8.19 -9.11 7.01
CA ILE A 236 9.35 -8.78 7.86
C ILE A 236 10.03 -10.06 8.30
N ASN A 237 11.31 -10.23 7.97
CA ASN A 237 12.06 -11.40 8.44
C ASN A 237 12.11 -11.42 9.98
N LYS A 238 11.56 -12.47 10.60
CA LYS A 238 11.47 -12.59 12.05
C LYS A 238 12.81 -12.51 12.78
N VAL A 239 13.91 -12.92 12.16
CA VAL A 239 15.25 -12.94 12.79
C VAL A 239 15.95 -11.62 12.57
N THR A 240 16.12 -11.21 11.31
CA THR A 240 16.91 -10.01 10.96
C THR A 240 16.13 -8.71 11.15
N LYS A 241 14.79 -8.80 11.26
CA LYS A 241 13.85 -7.67 11.27
C LYS A 241 13.84 -6.84 9.98
N LYS A 242 14.53 -7.31 8.94
CA LYS A 242 14.62 -6.65 7.65
C LYS A 242 13.38 -6.96 6.80
N PRO A 243 12.76 -5.95 6.16
CA PRO A 243 11.64 -6.15 5.23
C PRO A 243 12.10 -6.77 3.92
N TYR A 244 11.23 -7.51 3.25
CA TYR A 244 11.45 -8.04 1.91
C TYR A 244 10.13 -8.23 1.15
N VAL A 245 10.16 -8.16 -0.18
CA VAL A 245 8.99 -8.46 -1.01
C VAL A 245 8.72 -9.97 -0.98
N SER A 246 7.57 -10.37 -0.44
CA SER A 246 7.14 -11.77 -0.40
C SER A 246 6.11 -12.11 -1.50
N PHE A 247 5.48 -11.10 -2.10
CA PHE A 247 4.60 -11.23 -3.27
C PHE A 247 4.52 -9.92 -4.04
N ALA A 248 4.48 -10.00 -5.37
CA ALA A 248 4.14 -8.86 -6.22
C ALA A 248 3.41 -9.32 -7.48
N GLU A 249 2.34 -8.63 -7.86
CA GLU A 249 1.55 -8.94 -9.05
C GLU A 249 0.93 -7.66 -9.65
N ASN A 250 0.88 -7.59 -10.98
CA ASN A 250 0.25 -6.49 -11.71
C ASN A 250 -1.20 -6.82 -12.05
N TYR A 251 -2.07 -5.82 -11.99
CA TYR A 251 -3.49 -5.94 -12.28
C TYR A 251 -3.90 -4.88 -13.28
N ASN A 252 -4.67 -5.26 -14.29
CA ASN A 252 -5.08 -4.40 -15.39
C ASN A 252 -6.22 -3.40 -15.03
N ASP A 253 -6.25 -2.95 -13.77
CA ASP A 253 -7.21 -1.97 -13.27
C ASP A 253 -6.69 -1.34 -11.96
N LYS A 254 -7.31 -0.24 -11.52
CA LYS A 254 -7.08 0.38 -10.21
C LYS A 254 -7.71 -0.44 -9.09
N LEU A 255 -6.90 -0.78 -8.10
CA LEU A 255 -7.33 -1.65 -6.99
C LEU A 255 -7.42 -0.93 -5.66
N LYS A 256 -8.51 -1.15 -4.92
CA LYS A 256 -8.60 -0.87 -3.48
C LYS A 256 -8.08 -2.06 -2.70
N LEU A 257 -7.41 -1.80 -1.59
CA LEU A 257 -6.81 -2.78 -0.70
C LEU A 257 -7.41 -2.70 0.70
N LYS A 258 -7.72 -3.86 1.27
CA LYS A 258 -8.05 -4.04 2.69
C LYS A 258 -7.38 -5.30 3.20
N SER A 259 -6.99 -5.35 4.47
CA SER A 259 -6.67 -6.61 5.13
C SER A 259 -7.90 -7.24 5.80
N PHE A 260 -7.83 -8.54 6.02
CA PHE A 260 -8.74 -9.28 6.88
C PHE A 260 -7.94 -10.22 7.78
N SER A 261 -8.50 -10.53 8.94
CA SER A 261 -7.86 -11.44 9.89
C SER A 261 -8.23 -12.89 9.66
N LYS A 262 -7.40 -13.80 10.18
CA LYS A 262 -7.74 -15.22 10.36
C LYS A 262 -9.15 -15.38 10.94
N GLY A 263 -9.94 -16.26 10.33
CA GLY A 263 -11.33 -16.51 10.71
C GLY A 263 -12.36 -15.59 10.03
N ALA A 264 -11.93 -14.64 9.18
CA ALA A 264 -12.85 -13.91 8.31
C ALA A 264 -13.60 -14.87 7.37
N SER A 265 -14.86 -14.56 7.04
CA SER A 265 -15.64 -15.34 6.08
C SER A 265 -15.26 -14.94 4.65
N ILE A 266 -14.74 -15.88 3.87
CA ILE A 266 -14.24 -15.66 2.50
C ILE A 266 -14.64 -16.81 1.57
N TYR A 267 -14.63 -16.58 0.27
CA TYR A 267 -14.65 -17.66 -0.71
C TYR A 267 -13.23 -18.15 -0.99
N MET A 268 -13.03 -19.47 -1.01
CA MET A 268 -11.79 -20.12 -1.41
C MET A 268 -12.12 -21.32 -2.29
N ASN A 269 -12.45 -21.05 -3.55
CA ASN A 269 -12.92 -22.03 -4.52
C ASN A 269 -14.07 -22.92 -3.98
N SER A 270 -15.03 -22.29 -3.31
CA SER A 270 -16.13 -22.94 -2.62
C SER A 270 -17.47 -22.30 -3.00
N SER A 271 -18.56 -23.06 -2.90
CA SER A 271 -19.94 -22.55 -3.11
C SER A 271 -20.47 -21.76 -1.91
N SER A 272 -19.81 -21.87 -0.75
CA SER A 272 -20.16 -21.16 0.49
C SER A 272 -18.93 -20.52 1.12
N PHE A 273 -19.16 -19.56 2.01
CA PHE A 273 -18.09 -18.94 2.78
C PHE A 273 -17.38 -19.97 3.66
N ILE A 274 -16.06 -19.92 3.67
CA ILE A 274 -15.23 -20.62 4.63
C ILE A 274 -14.49 -19.64 5.52
N LYS A 275 -13.94 -20.13 6.63
CA LYS A 275 -13.14 -19.33 7.55
C LYS A 275 -11.71 -19.22 7.01
N ALA A 276 -11.23 -18.00 6.87
CA ALA A 276 -9.87 -17.71 6.43
C ALA A 276 -8.86 -18.41 7.34
N PRO A 277 -7.94 -19.23 6.81
CA PRO A 277 -6.99 -19.98 7.63
C PRO A 277 -5.94 -19.08 8.31
N ARG A 278 -5.78 -17.84 7.84
CA ARG A 278 -4.83 -16.83 8.28
C ARG A 278 -5.28 -15.43 7.87
N ASP A 279 -4.53 -14.42 8.26
CA ASP A 279 -4.69 -13.06 7.74
C ASP A 279 -4.39 -13.01 6.25
N GLY A 280 -5.03 -12.11 5.55
CA GLY A 280 -4.78 -11.91 4.12
C GLY A 280 -5.24 -10.54 3.67
N VAL A 281 -5.18 -10.34 2.36
CA VAL A 281 -5.61 -9.08 1.75
C VAL A 281 -6.72 -9.31 0.76
N LEU A 282 -7.71 -8.43 0.78
CA LEU A 282 -8.75 -8.28 -0.22
C LEU A 282 -8.34 -7.12 -1.13
N ILE A 283 -8.12 -7.42 -2.41
CA ILE A 283 -8.04 -6.42 -3.46
C ILE A 283 -9.37 -6.38 -4.22
N SER A 284 -9.84 -5.19 -4.57
CA SER A 284 -11.14 -5.03 -5.23
C SER A 284 -11.16 -3.83 -6.15
N ASN A 285 -11.90 -3.94 -7.24
CA ASN A 285 -12.27 -2.84 -8.14
C ASN A 285 -13.80 -2.76 -8.23
N GLU A 286 -14.32 -2.15 -9.29
CA GLU A 286 -15.76 -2.03 -9.54
C GLU A 286 -16.40 -3.36 -9.99
N VAL A 287 -15.61 -4.28 -10.53
CA VAL A 287 -16.07 -5.55 -11.11
C VAL A 287 -16.16 -6.65 -10.06
N GLY A 288 -15.23 -6.69 -9.11
CA GLY A 288 -15.21 -7.74 -8.10
C GLY A 288 -14.04 -7.62 -7.13
N GLY A 289 -13.84 -8.69 -6.35
CA GLY A 289 -12.78 -8.79 -5.37
C GLY A 289 -12.02 -10.11 -5.47
N LEU A 290 -10.72 -10.05 -5.18
CA LEU A 290 -9.84 -11.19 -5.02
C LEU A 290 -9.25 -11.16 -3.62
N VAL A 291 -9.24 -12.30 -2.92
CA VAL A 291 -8.41 -12.43 -1.71
C VAL A 291 -7.08 -13.07 -2.05
N VAL A 292 -6.02 -12.55 -1.46
CA VAL A 292 -4.66 -13.08 -1.57
C VAL A 292 -4.25 -13.60 -0.19
N ILE A 293 -3.91 -14.88 -0.11
CA ILE A 293 -3.64 -15.59 1.14
C ILE A 293 -2.40 -16.46 0.96
N TYR A 294 -1.47 -16.42 1.91
CA TYR A 294 -0.32 -17.33 1.93
C TYR A 294 -0.76 -18.78 2.17
N ASP A 295 -0.31 -19.71 1.34
CA ASP A 295 -0.49 -21.14 1.55
C ASP A 295 0.81 -21.72 2.11
N THR A 296 0.81 -22.12 3.38
CA THR A 296 2.01 -22.68 4.03
C THR A 296 2.48 -23.99 3.38
N ASN A 297 1.57 -24.82 2.88
CA ASN A 297 1.94 -26.09 2.27
C ASN A 297 2.62 -25.85 0.92
N ALA A 298 2.11 -24.90 0.13
CA ALA A 298 2.67 -24.53 -1.16
C ALA A 298 3.78 -23.47 -1.08
N GLN A 299 4.02 -22.90 0.12
CA GLN A 299 4.96 -21.82 0.41
C GLN A 299 4.82 -20.60 -0.52
N LYS A 300 3.59 -20.28 -0.93
CA LYS A 300 3.31 -19.15 -1.84
C LYS A 300 1.94 -18.55 -1.58
N TYR A 301 1.77 -17.31 -1.99
CA TYR A 301 0.45 -16.68 -2.01
C TYR A 301 -0.43 -17.28 -3.11
N LYS A 302 -1.72 -17.44 -2.79
CA LYS A 302 -2.77 -17.88 -3.71
C LYS A 302 -3.87 -16.84 -3.74
N THR A 303 -4.47 -16.69 -4.92
CA THR A 303 -5.58 -15.77 -5.18
C THR A 303 -6.88 -16.55 -5.28
N TYR A 304 -7.97 -16.00 -4.73
CA TYR A 304 -9.30 -16.58 -4.82
C TYR A 304 -10.34 -15.49 -5.10
N GLU A 305 -11.17 -15.71 -6.12
CA GLU A 305 -12.27 -14.81 -6.42
C GLU A 305 -13.29 -14.79 -5.28
N GLN A 306 -13.81 -13.60 -4.96
CA GLN A 306 -14.82 -13.43 -3.91
C GLN A 306 -16.23 -13.57 -4.47
N GLN A 307 -16.48 -14.72 -5.08
CA GLN A 307 -17.78 -15.16 -5.57
C GLN A 307 -17.92 -16.68 -5.41
N PRO A 308 -19.16 -17.20 -5.23
CA PRO A 308 -19.37 -18.64 -5.16
C PRO A 308 -19.05 -19.32 -6.49
N ILE A 309 -18.37 -20.47 -6.46
CA ILE A 309 -18.26 -21.32 -7.65
C ILE A 309 -19.62 -22.00 -7.88
N ALA A 310 -20.12 -21.92 -9.11
CA ALA A 310 -21.30 -22.68 -9.52
C ALA A 310 -21.00 -24.18 -9.40
N THR A 311 -21.75 -24.90 -8.57
CA THR A 311 -21.80 -26.36 -8.67
C THR A 311 -22.48 -26.69 -10.00
N ALA A 312 -21.78 -27.39 -10.89
CA ALA A 312 -22.44 -27.96 -12.05
C ALA A 312 -23.55 -28.88 -11.53
N ASP A 313 -24.81 -28.52 -11.80
CA ASP A 313 -25.93 -29.43 -11.61
C ASP A 313 -25.68 -30.62 -12.53
N SER A 314 -25.21 -31.73 -11.96
CA SER A 314 -25.11 -33.00 -12.66
C SER A 314 -26.48 -33.66 -12.74
N ASP A 315 -27.46 -32.95 -13.32
CA ASP A 315 -28.76 -33.50 -13.68
C ASP A 315 -28.79 -33.72 -15.21
N TYR A 316 -27.83 -34.50 -15.71
CA TYR A 316 -28.02 -35.25 -16.95
C TYR A 316 -28.41 -36.67 -16.54
N VAL A 317 -29.71 -36.89 -16.37
CA VAL A 317 -30.28 -38.23 -16.50
C VAL A 317 -30.32 -38.50 -18.00
N GLU A 318 -29.48 -39.42 -18.48
CA GLU A 318 -29.65 -40.00 -19.81
C GLU A 318 -31.01 -40.73 -19.84
N GLU A 319 -31.93 -40.27 -20.69
CA GLU A 319 -33.08 -41.05 -21.15
C GLU A 319 -32.70 -41.96 -22.32
#